data_AF-X0UEZ9-F1
#
_entry.id   AF-X0UEZ9-F1
#
_cell.length_a   1.000
_cell.length_b   1.000
_cell.length_c   1.000
_cell.angle_alpha   90.00
_cell.angle_beta   90.00
_cell.angle_gamma   90.00
#
_symmetry.space_group_name_H-M   'P 1'
#
loop_
_entity.id
_entity.type
_entity.pdbx_description
1 polymer ?
#
loop_
_entity_poly.entity_id
_entity_poly.type
_entity_poly.pdbx_seq_one_letter_code
_entity_poly.pdbx_strand_id
1 'polypeptide(L)'
;MQKLVEGIHQFQNGVFSSKQRLFEGLVDGQHPLALFITCSDSRINPNLLTQTEPGELFILRNAGNIVPPYGTVEGGEAATIEYAVSVLGVKDIVICGHSHCGAMGGMLDQSQLAKLPAVRSWLCHAESTQRIIEENYAHITDAAARLTATVEENVLVQLEHLRT
;
A
#
# COMPACT_ATOMS: atom_id res chain seq x y z
N MET A 1 -12.76 16.61 13.15
CA MET A 1 -13.59 16.83 11.94
C MET A 1 -13.47 18.25 11.41
N GLN A 2 -13.54 19.31 12.22
CA GLN A 2 -13.46 20.70 11.76
C GLN A 2 -12.26 21.00 10.83
N LYS A 3 -11.04 20.58 11.20
CA LYS A 3 -9.84 20.73 10.36
C LYS A 3 -9.99 20.15 8.95
N LEU A 4 -10.72 19.03 8.80
CA LEU A 4 -10.94 18.41 7.48
C LEU A 4 -11.90 19.25 6.63
N VAL A 5 -12.96 19.79 7.25
CA VAL A 5 -13.91 20.68 6.57
C VAL A 5 -13.22 21.96 6.10
N GLU A 6 -12.43 22.59 6.97
CA GLU A 6 -11.60 23.75 6.62
C GLU A 6 -10.61 23.42 5.50
N GLY A 7 -9.97 22.24 5.55
CA GLY A 7 -9.08 21.77 4.51
C GLY A 7 -9.76 21.59 3.15
N ILE A 8 -11.01 21.12 3.11
CA ILE A 8 -11.80 21.03 1.87
C ILE A 8 -12.06 22.42 1.29
N HIS A 9 -12.42 23.40 2.13
CA HIS A 9 -12.61 24.78 1.67
C HIS A 9 -11.30 25.39 1.13
N GLN A 10 -10.17 25.12 1.79
CA GLN A 10 -8.86 25.56 1.30
C GLN A 10 -8.49 24.89 -0.03
N PHE A 11 -8.77 23.59 -0.17
CA PHE A 11 -8.57 22.87 -1.43
C PHE A 11 -9.41 23.50 -2.54
N GLN A 12 -10.71 23.71 -2.33
CA GLN A 12 -11.62 24.29 -3.32
C GLN A 12 -11.19 25.70 -3.74
N ASN A 13 -10.89 26.57 -2.78
CA ASN A 13 -10.61 27.98 -3.06
C ASN A 13 -9.16 28.23 -3.54
N GLY A 14 -8.21 27.34 -3.24
CA GLY A 14 -6.81 27.49 -3.59
C GLY A 14 -6.34 26.48 -4.63
N VAL A 15 -6.20 25.21 -4.22
CA VAL A 15 -5.59 24.16 -5.04
C VAL A 15 -6.41 23.86 -6.29
N PHE A 16 -7.71 23.63 -6.13
CA PHE A 16 -8.61 23.33 -7.24
C PHE A 16 -8.66 24.49 -8.24
N SER A 17 -8.87 25.73 -7.76
CA SER A 17 -8.88 26.93 -8.60
C SER A 17 -7.58 27.11 -9.40
N SER A 18 -6.41 26.88 -8.77
CA SER A 18 -5.12 27.02 -9.47
C SER A 18 -4.82 25.90 -10.47
N LYS A 19 -5.46 24.73 -10.31
CA LYS A 19 -5.29 23.54 -11.17
C LYS A 19 -6.54 23.23 -12.00
N GLN A 20 -7.38 24.22 -12.28
CA GLN A 20 -8.68 24.01 -12.92
C GLN A 20 -8.57 23.21 -14.24
N ARG A 21 -7.61 23.56 -15.12
CA ARG A 21 -7.40 22.83 -16.39
C ARG A 21 -7.04 21.36 -16.19
N LEU A 22 -6.27 21.03 -15.15
CA LEU A 22 -5.94 19.64 -14.82
C LEU A 22 -7.22 18.88 -14.46
N PHE A 23 -8.01 19.42 -13.53
CA PHE A 23 -9.24 18.75 -13.10
C PHE A 23 -10.30 18.67 -14.20
N GLU A 24 -10.40 19.68 -15.06
CA GLU A 24 -11.25 19.63 -16.27
C GLU A 24 -10.85 18.48 -17.19
N GLY A 25 -9.54 18.27 -17.41
CA GLY A 25 -9.04 17.16 -18.22
C GLY A 25 -9.27 15.78 -17.61
N LEU A 26 -9.44 15.68 -16.29
CA LEU A 26 -9.69 14.41 -15.58
C LEU A 26 -11.17 13.99 -15.59
N VAL A 27 -12.09 14.84 -16.05
CA VAL A 27 -13.53 14.52 -16.14
C VAL A 27 -13.79 13.41 -17.15
N ASP A 28 -13.03 13.39 -18.25
CA ASP A 28 -13.22 12.43 -19.34
C ASP A 28 -12.58 11.06 -19.07
N GLY A 29 -11.69 10.97 -18.07
CA GLY A 29 -11.05 9.72 -17.69
C GLY A 29 -9.74 9.91 -16.92
N GLN A 30 -9.16 8.78 -16.52
CA GLN A 30 -7.85 8.72 -15.88
C GLN A 30 -6.88 7.88 -16.71
N HIS A 31 -5.62 8.31 -16.75
CA HIS A 31 -4.53 7.61 -17.45
C HIS A 31 -3.29 7.55 -16.54
N PRO A 32 -3.37 6.78 -15.44
CA PRO A 32 -2.29 6.71 -14.47
C PRO A 32 -1.03 6.09 -15.08
N LEU A 33 0.13 6.61 -14.67
CA LEU A 33 1.45 6.13 -15.05
C LEU A 33 1.71 4.74 -14.46
N ALA A 34 1.29 4.52 -13.22
CA ALA A 34 1.54 3.29 -12.48
C ALA A 34 0.41 2.97 -11.47
N LEU A 35 0.31 1.68 -11.12
CA LEU A 35 -0.40 1.21 -9.94
C LEU A 35 0.57 1.25 -8.77
N PHE A 36 0.26 2.04 -7.75
CA PHE A 36 1.08 2.21 -6.56
C PHE A 36 0.40 1.54 -5.36
N ILE A 37 0.94 0.39 -4.95
CA ILE A 37 0.46 -0.39 -3.81
C ILE A 37 1.30 -0.03 -2.58
N THR A 38 0.65 0.47 -1.53
CA THR A 38 1.36 0.89 -0.32
C THR A 38 0.55 0.69 0.96
N CYS A 39 1.16 0.96 2.11
CA CYS A 39 0.52 0.76 3.39
C CYS A 39 -0.53 1.85 3.66
N SER A 40 -1.59 1.53 4.41
CA SER A 40 -2.55 2.50 4.95
C SER A 40 -1.97 3.45 6.00
N ASP A 41 -0.68 3.30 6.35
CA ASP A 41 0.02 4.15 7.31
C ASP A 41 -0.12 5.64 6.97
N SER A 42 -0.61 6.43 7.93
CA SER A 42 -0.92 7.85 7.73
C SER A 42 0.31 8.74 7.46
N ARG A 43 1.52 8.22 7.66
CA ARG A 43 2.77 8.91 7.34
C ARG A 43 3.15 8.79 5.87
N ILE A 44 2.52 7.87 5.13
CA ILE A 44 2.78 7.63 3.72
C ILE A 44 1.76 8.37 2.85
N ASN A 45 2.29 9.20 1.95
CA ASN A 45 1.54 9.89 0.92
C ASN A 45 2.26 9.66 -0.43
N PRO A 46 1.75 8.76 -1.28
CA PRO A 46 2.39 8.42 -2.56
C PRO A 46 2.66 9.64 -3.42
N ASN A 47 1.65 10.47 -3.67
CA ASN A 47 1.79 11.65 -4.53
C ASN A 47 2.84 12.64 -4.02
N LEU A 48 2.93 12.83 -2.70
CA LEU A 48 3.97 13.67 -2.11
C LEU A 48 5.37 13.05 -2.28
N LEU A 49 5.50 11.73 -2.12
CA LEU A 49 6.77 11.03 -2.26
C LEU A 49 7.30 11.06 -3.70
N THR A 50 6.41 10.87 -4.67
CA THR A 50 6.75 10.76 -6.10
C THR A 50 6.65 12.08 -6.86
N GLN A 51 6.20 13.15 -6.20
CA GLN A 51 5.92 14.45 -6.82
C GLN A 51 4.96 14.34 -8.01
N THR A 52 3.94 13.50 -7.87
CA THR A 52 2.92 13.26 -8.90
C THR A 52 1.64 14.04 -8.63
N GLU A 53 0.93 14.35 -9.70
CA GLU A 53 -0.33 15.08 -9.72
C GLU A 53 -1.54 14.12 -9.61
N PRO A 54 -2.73 14.63 -9.27
CA PRO A 54 -3.99 13.88 -9.40
C PRO A 54 -4.13 13.23 -10.78
N GLY A 55 -4.47 11.95 -10.79
CA GLY A 55 -4.64 11.16 -12.01
C GLY A 55 -3.37 10.44 -12.50
N GLU A 56 -2.18 10.79 -12.00
CA GLU A 56 -0.92 10.16 -12.43
C GLU A 56 -0.62 8.83 -11.72
N LEU A 57 -1.19 8.58 -10.54
CA LEU A 57 -1.08 7.31 -9.83
C LEU A 57 -2.45 6.70 -9.55
N PHE A 58 -2.59 5.40 -9.79
CA PHE A 58 -3.70 4.60 -9.30
C PHE A 58 -3.27 3.91 -8.01
N ILE A 59 -3.91 4.20 -6.88
CA ILE A 59 -3.35 3.89 -5.56
C ILE A 59 -4.19 2.83 -4.85
N LEU A 60 -3.55 1.72 -4.46
CA LEU A 60 -4.11 0.71 -3.55
C LEU A 60 -3.45 0.87 -2.18
N ARG A 61 -4.25 0.92 -1.10
CA ARG A 61 -3.74 1.00 0.28
C ARG A 61 -4.39 -0.03 1.18
N ASN A 62 -3.59 -0.84 1.86
CA ASN A 62 -4.02 -1.73 2.93
C ASN A 62 -2.96 -1.83 4.04
N ALA A 63 -3.28 -2.48 5.16
CA ALA A 63 -2.33 -2.62 6.25
C ALA A 63 -1.18 -3.56 5.83
N GLY A 64 0.02 -3.02 5.68
CA GLY A 64 1.22 -3.80 5.32
C GLY A 64 1.47 -3.97 3.82
N ASN A 65 0.75 -3.23 2.95
CA ASN A 65 0.94 -3.26 1.50
C ASN A 65 0.96 -4.69 0.92
N ILE A 66 0.05 -5.53 1.42
CA ILE A 66 -0.04 -6.95 1.13
C ILE A 66 -0.88 -7.17 -0.13
N VAL A 67 -0.41 -8.08 -0.98
CA VAL A 67 -1.14 -8.61 -2.13
C VAL A 67 -1.32 -10.09 -1.87
N PRO A 68 -2.54 -10.58 -1.58
CA PRO A 68 -2.77 -12.02 -1.44
C PRO A 68 -2.46 -12.75 -2.75
N PRO A 69 -1.94 -13.99 -2.71
CA PRO A 69 -1.81 -14.81 -3.93
C PRO A 69 -3.14 -14.96 -4.65
N TYR A 70 -3.11 -15.06 -5.99
CA TYR A 70 -4.32 -15.16 -6.79
C TYR A 70 -5.19 -16.35 -6.37
N GLY A 71 -6.52 -16.13 -6.32
CA GLY A 71 -7.50 -17.14 -5.91
C GLY A 71 -7.60 -17.40 -4.40
N THR A 72 -6.77 -16.77 -3.56
CA THR A 72 -6.85 -16.94 -2.10
C THR A 72 -7.93 -16.07 -1.44
N VAL A 73 -8.17 -14.87 -1.99
CA VAL A 73 -9.18 -13.92 -1.51
C VAL A 73 -9.77 -13.17 -2.69
N GLU A 74 -11.10 -13.08 -2.74
CA GLU A 74 -11.82 -12.17 -3.64
C GLU A 74 -11.98 -10.80 -2.95
N GLY A 75 -10.84 -10.13 -2.77
CA GLY A 75 -10.71 -8.87 -2.03
C GLY A 75 -10.67 -7.63 -2.93
N GLY A 76 -10.64 -6.46 -2.28
CA GLY A 76 -10.48 -5.19 -3.00
C GLY A 76 -9.13 -5.08 -3.71
N GLU A 77 -8.11 -5.77 -3.22
CA GLU A 77 -6.78 -5.86 -3.81
C GLU A 77 -6.82 -6.44 -5.23
N ALA A 78 -7.39 -7.64 -5.36
CA ALA A 78 -7.48 -8.35 -6.64
C ALA A 78 -8.29 -7.53 -7.65
N ALA A 79 -9.46 -7.00 -7.24
CA ALA A 79 -10.30 -6.17 -8.10
C ALA A 79 -9.60 -4.87 -8.54
N THR A 80 -8.85 -4.22 -7.65
CA THR A 80 -8.13 -2.98 -7.97
C THR A 80 -6.95 -3.24 -8.92
N ILE A 81 -6.20 -4.33 -8.69
CA ILE A 81 -5.11 -4.74 -9.58
C ILE A 81 -5.65 -5.09 -10.96
N GLU A 82 -6.72 -5.89 -11.03
CA GLU A 82 -7.38 -6.26 -12.28
C GLU A 82 -7.87 -5.02 -13.04
N TYR A 83 -8.51 -4.07 -12.36
CA TYR A 83 -8.97 -2.83 -12.98
C TYR A 83 -7.81 -1.99 -13.52
N ALA A 84 -6.73 -1.84 -12.75
CA ALA A 84 -5.56 -1.08 -13.17
C ALA A 84 -4.93 -1.65 -14.46
N VAL A 85 -4.78 -2.97 -14.52
CA VAL A 85 -4.15 -3.66 -15.66
C VAL A 85 -5.11 -3.76 -16.84
N SER A 86 -6.31 -4.30 -16.62
CA SER A 86 -7.23 -4.69 -17.69
C SER A 86 -8.08 -3.53 -18.22
N VAL A 87 -8.39 -2.54 -17.37
CA VAL A 87 -9.24 -1.39 -17.76
C VAL A 87 -8.42 -0.15 -18.01
N LEU A 88 -7.50 0.19 -17.11
CA LEU A 88 -6.68 1.41 -17.24
C LEU A 88 -5.41 1.21 -18.09
N GLY A 89 -5.04 -0.04 -18.40
CA GLY A 89 -3.88 -0.35 -19.24
C GLY A 89 -2.53 0.01 -18.60
N VAL A 90 -2.48 0.07 -17.26
CA VAL A 90 -1.26 0.34 -16.51
C VAL A 90 -0.22 -0.74 -16.80
N LYS A 91 1.02 -0.31 -17.08
CA LYS A 91 2.15 -1.21 -17.38
C LYS A 91 3.10 -1.40 -16.20
N ASP A 92 3.17 -0.40 -15.32
CA ASP A 92 4.09 -0.36 -14.20
C ASP A 92 3.33 -0.54 -12.88
N ILE A 93 3.78 -1.48 -12.05
CA ILE A 93 3.24 -1.72 -10.71
C ILE A 93 4.36 -1.55 -9.69
N VAL A 94 4.10 -0.76 -8.65
CA VAL A 94 5.05 -0.50 -7.55
C VAL A 94 4.48 -1.06 -6.25
N ILE A 95 5.21 -1.97 -5.60
CA ILE A 95 4.99 -2.32 -4.19
C ILE A 95 5.90 -1.44 -3.33
N CYS A 96 5.30 -0.58 -2.51
CA CYS A 96 6.04 0.32 -1.63
C CYS A 96 5.81 -0.04 -0.16
N GLY A 97 6.81 -0.69 0.44
CA GLY A 97 6.95 -0.82 1.89
C GLY A 97 7.32 0.51 2.55
N HIS A 98 7.39 0.52 3.89
CA HIS A 98 7.89 1.68 4.63
C HIS A 98 8.49 1.28 5.98
N SER A 99 9.44 2.08 6.47
CA SER A 99 10.06 1.85 7.77
C SER A 99 9.03 1.93 8.91
N HIS A 100 9.30 1.18 9.99
CA HIS A 100 8.44 1.13 11.18
C HIS A 100 6.97 0.77 10.86
N CYS A 101 6.76 -0.19 9.95
CA CYS A 101 5.43 -0.66 9.58
C CYS A 101 4.78 -1.44 10.74
N GLY A 102 3.66 -0.94 11.26
CA GLY A 102 2.94 -1.58 12.37
C GLY A 102 2.38 -2.96 12.01
N ALA A 103 1.97 -3.16 10.75
CA ALA A 103 1.50 -4.46 10.26
C ALA A 103 2.63 -5.52 10.31
N MET A 104 3.81 -5.18 9.83
CA MET A 104 4.99 -6.06 9.89
C MET A 104 5.49 -6.26 11.32
N GLY A 105 5.40 -5.24 12.17
CA GLY A 105 5.66 -5.38 13.60
C GLY A 105 4.72 -6.36 14.29
N GLY A 106 3.42 -6.29 13.98
CA GLY A 106 2.43 -7.24 14.50
C GLY A 106 2.63 -8.68 14.00
N MET A 107 3.16 -8.85 12.78
CA MET A 107 3.53 -10.17 12.26
C MET A 107 4.70 -10.79 13.04
N LEU A 108 5.71 -9.98 13.41
CA LEU A 108 6.85 -10.42 14.23
C LEU A 108 6.48 -10.68 15.70
N ASP A 109 5.47 -9.98 16.22
CA ASP A 109 4.99 -10.11 17.60
C ASP A 109 3.47 -10.32 17.62
N GLN A 110 3.05 -11.58 17.51
CA GLN A 110 1.64 -11.96 17.48
C GLN A 110 0.88 -11.58 18.76
N SER A 111 1.56 -11.28 19.87
CA SER A 111 0.90 -10.80 21.09
C SER A 111 0.19 -9.46 20.87
N GLN A 112 0.70 -8.61 19.95
CA GLN A 112 0.08 -7.36 19.55
C GLN A 112 -1.22 -7.58 18.77
N LEU A 113 -1.38 -8.74 18.16
CA LEU A 113 -2.55 -9.14 17.39
C LEU A 113 -3.61 -9.84 18.26
N ALA A 114 -3.39 -9.99 19.57
CA ALA A 114 -4.29 -10.70 20.49
C ALA A 114 -5.76 -10.22 20.38
N LYS A 115 -5.95 -8.91 20.24
CA LYS A 115 -7.27 -8.25 20.19
C LYS A 115 -7.65 -7.76 18.78
N LEU A 116 -6.93 -8.18 17.75
CA LEU A 116 -7.09 -7.71 16.36
C LEU A 116 -7.34 -8.90 15.40
N PRO A 117 -8.45 -9.64 15.54
CA PRO A 117 -8.67 -10.87 14.77
C PRO A 117 -8.71 -10.64 13.26
N ALA A 118 -9.30 -9.52 12.80
CA ALA A 118 -9.30 -9.17 11.38
C ALA A 118 -7.89 -8.88 10.85
N VAL A 119 -7.06 -8.15 11.60
CA VAL A 119 -5.67 -7.88 11.22
C VAL A 119 -4.85 -9.17 11.23
N ARG A 120 -5.03 -10.03 12.23
CA ARG A 120 -4.37 -11.34 12.27
C ARG A 120 -4.71 -12.17 11.04
N SER A 121 -5.99 -12.29 10.70
CA SER A 121 -6.44 -13.03 9.51
C SER A 121 -5.87 -12.42 8.23
N TRP A 122 -5.80 -11.10 8.16
CA TRP A 122 -5.21 -10.39 7.03
C TRP A 122 -3.71 -10.67 6.86
N LEU A 123 -2.95 -10.66 7.96
CA LEU A 123 -1.50 -10.91 7.94
C LEU A 123 -1.13 -12.35 7.56
N CYS A 124 -2.07 -13.30 7.60
CA CYS A 124 -1.83 -14.66 7.07
C CYS A 124 -1.46 -14.63 5.58
N HIS A 125 -1.90 -13.64 4.81
CA HIS A 125 -1.50 -13.49 3.41
C HIS A 125 -0.03 -13.08 3.23
N ALA A 126 0.69 -12.77 4.31
CA ALA A 126 2.13 -12.52 4.32
C ALA A 126 2.92 -13.57 5.14
N GLU A 127 2.33 -14.74 5.42
CA GLU A 127 2.97 -15.80 6.21
C GLU A 127 4.30 -16.29 5.58
N SER A 128 4.40 -16.29 4.24
CA SER A 128 5.65 -16.57 3.53
C SER A 128 6.78 -15.64 3.96
N THR A 129 6.49 -14.35 4.19
CA THR A 129 7.47 -13.38 4.71
C THR A 129 7.94 -13.77 6.10
N GLN A 130 7.01 -14.10 7.00
CA GLN A 130 7.36 -14.51 8.37
C GLN A 130 8.27 -15.74 8.35
N ARG A 131 7.91 -16.75 7.55
CA ARG A 131 8.71 -17.97 7.40
C ARG A 131 10.13 -17.70 6.90
N ILE A 132 10.27 -16.86 5.87
CA ILE A 132 11.59 -16.49 5.35
C ILE A 132 12.42 -15.76 6.41
N ILE A 133 11.82 -14.85 7.17
CA ILE A 133 12.50 -14.12 8.25
C ILE A 133 12.93 -15.05 9.40
N GLU A 134 12.14 -16.07 9.72
CA GLU A 134 12.48 -17.08 10.72
C GLU A 134 13.61 -18.01 10.24
N GLU A 135 13.55 -18.48 9.00
CA GLU A 135 14.50 -19.46 8.45
C GLU A 135 15.83 -18.81 8.03
N ASN A 136 15.79 -17.66 7.34
CA ASN A 136 16.97 -17.08 6.69
C ASN A 136 17.57 -15.89 7.44
N TYR A 137 16.79 -15.24 8.31
CA TYR A 137 17.21 -14.03 9.04
C TYR A 137 17.27 -14.24 10.56
N ALA A 138 17.36 -15.49 11.03
CA ALA A 138 17.50 -15.82 12.46
C ALA A 138 18.73 -15.17 13.13
N HIS A 139 19.76 -14.85 12.36
CA HIS A 139 20.98 -14.21 12.83
C HIS A 139 20.79 -12.72 13.22
N ILE A 140 19.70 -12.08 12.79
CA ILE A 140 19.38 -10.69 13.14
C ILE A 140 18.62 -10.69 14.48
N THR A 141 19.33 -10.34 15.54
CA THR A 141 18.81 -10.32 16.92
C THR A 141 18.28 -8.95 17.35
N ASP A 142 18.78 -7.86 16.74
CA ASP A 142 18.27 -6.52 17.01
C ASP A 142 16.85 -6.36 16.45
N ALA A 143 15.92 -5.92 17.28
CA ALA A 143 14.50 -5.86 16.92
C ALA A 143 14.22 -4.87 15.79
N ALA A 144 14.91 -3.73 15.77
CA ALA A 144 14.72 -2.70 14.74
C ALA A 144 15.28 -3.15 13.39
N ALA A 145 16.46 -3.77 13.39
CA ALA A 145 17.05 -4.39 12.20
C ALA A 145 16.18 -5.53 11.68
N ARG A 146 15.63 -6.38 12.57
CA ARG A 146 14.73 -7.48 12.19
C ARG A 146 13.44 -6.97 11.57
N LEU A 147 12.85 -5.90 12.12
CA LEU A 147 11.69 -5.24 11.52
C LEU A 147 12.02 -4.66 10.14
N THR A 148 13.20 -4.06 9.98
CA THR A 148 13.64 -3.51 8.68
C THR A 148 13.74 -4.62 7.63
N ALA A 149 14.43 -5.72 7.95
CA ALA A 149 14.53 -6.87 7.06
C ALA A 149 13.15 -7.46 6.73
N THR A 150 12.23 -7.48 7.70
CA THR A 150 10.86 -7.97 7.49
C THR A 150 10.07 -7.09 6.53
N VAL A 151 10.21 -5.77 6.63
CA VAL A 151 9.57 -4.83 5.70
C VAL A 151 10.10 -5.02 4.28
N GLU A 152 11.42 -5.16 4.13
CA GLU A 152 12.07 -5.37 2.84
C GLU A 152 11.66 -6.72 2.22
N GLU A 153 11.71 -7.79 2.99
CA GLU A 153 11.29 -9.12 2.55
C GLU A 153 9.81 -9.16 2.17
N ASN A 154 8.96 -8.47 2.92
CA ASN A 154 7.53 -8.40 2.60
C ASN A 154 7.29 -7.83 1.19
N VAL A 155 8.05 -6.81 0.78
CA VAL A 155 7.96 -6.23 -0.56
C VAL A 155 8.32 -7.28 -1.62
N LEU A 156 9.38 -8.06 -1.40
CA LEU A 156 9.79 -9.13 -2.33
C LEU A 156 8.72 -10.21 -2.46
N VAL A 157 8.16 -10.67 -1.34
CA VAL A 157 7.09 -11.67 -1.33
C VAL A 157 5.85 -11.16 -2.08
N GLN A 158 5.45 -9.90 -1.87
CA GLN A 158 4.29 -9.32 -2.56
C GLN A 158 4.51 -9.19 -4.07
N LEU A 159 5.75 -8.96 -4.52
CA LEU A 159 6.09 -8.97 -5.95
C LEU A 159 5.94 -10.37 -6.55
N GLU A 160 6.25 -11.43 -5.81
CA GLU A 160 6.01 -12.80 -6.27
C GLU A 160 4.51 -13.15 -6.27
N HIS A 161 3.74 -12.67 -5.29
CA HIS A 161 2.28 -12.87 -5.28
C HIS A 161 1.60 -12.22 -6.49
N LEU A 162 2.06 -11.05 -6.94
CA LEU A 162 1.56 -10.39 -8.16
C LEU A 162 1.74 -11.21 -9.44
N ARG A 163 2.60 -12.23 -9.44
CA ARG A 163 2.87 -13.09 -10.60
C ARG A 163 2.03 -14.37 -10.64
N THR A 164 1.20 -14.60 -9.61
CA THR A 164 0.38 -15.81 -9.48
C THR A 164 -0.96 -15.71 -10.19
#